data_AF-A0A4U5JAS4-F1
#
_entry.id   AF-A0A4U5JAS4-F1
#
_cell.length_a   1.000
_cell.length_b   1.000
_cell.length_c   1.000
_cell.angle_alpha   90.00
_cell.angle_beta   90.00
_cell.angle_gamma   90.00
#
_symmetry.space_group_name_H-M   'P 1'
#
loop_
_entity.id
_entity.type
_entity.pdbx_description
1 polymer ?
#
loop_
_entity_poly.entity_id
_entity_poly.type
_entity_poly.pdbx_seq_one_letter_code
_entity_poly.pdbx_strand_id
1 'polypeptide(L)'
;MFEQFSSGYYLGRLYVEPHDGDRAVIHREHHELVTEQLYESARDPLVMKIGSTHVAVHGADNVPGRTVALPADALSATGTDNPPMLREVLLAKADRARQLLELGPDGPAGF
;
A
#
# COMPACT_ATOMS: atom_id res chain seq x y z
N MET A 1 4.90 -1.85 -12.16
CA MET A 1 6.06 -0.96 -12.30
C MET A 1 5.67 0.30 -11.57
N PHE A 2 6.49 0.72 -10.61
CA PHE A 2 6.28 1.95 -9.86
C PHE A 2 7.17 3.03 -10.47
N GLU A 3 6.61 4.19 -10.73
CA GLU A 3 7.30 5.33 -11.32
C GLU A 3 7.47 6.42 -10.28
N GLN A 4 8.58 7.16 -10.33
CA GLN A 4 8.77 8.27 -9.39
C GLN A 4 7.77 9.37 -9.73
N PHE A 5 6.81 9.60 -8.83
CA PHE A 5 5.79 10.62 -8.99
C PHE A 5 6.13 11.90 -8.24
N SER A 6 6.74 11.76 -7.06
CA SER A 6 7.09 12.89 -6.19
C SER A 6 8.32 12.60 -5.35
N SER A 7 8.83 13.63 -4.67
CA SER A 7 9.97 13.48 -3.75
C SER A 7 9.72 12.41 -2.68
N GLY A 8 8.47 12.27 -2.22
CA GLY A 8 8.08 11.30 -1.18
C GLY A 8 7.27 10.08 -1.65
N TYR A 9 6.91 9.97 -2.95
CA TYR A 9 6.03 8.90 -3.42
C TYR A 9 6.40 8.36 -4.81
N TYR A 10 6.16 7.08 -4.99
CA TYR A 10 6.11 6.41 -6.28
C TYR A 10 4.66 6.11 -6.67
N LEU A 11 4.30 6.31 -7.93
CA LEU A 11 2.98 5.97 -8.47
C LEU A 11 3.05 4.59 -9.12
N GLY A 12 2.12 3.72 -8.77
CA GLY A 12 1.91 2.44 -9.42
C GLY A 12 0.44 2.19 -9.66
N ARG A 13 0.14 1.13 -10.41
CA ARG A 13 -1.23 0.64 -10.59
C ARG A 13 -1.29 -0.80 -10.11
N LEU A 14 -2.17 -1.08 -9.16
CA LEU A 14 -2.41 -2.40 -8.59
C LEU A 14 -3.90 -2.71 -8.63
N TYR A 15 -4.24 -3.99 -8.72
CA TYR A 15 -5.61 -4.43 -8.50
C TYR A 15 -5.94 -4.33 -7.02
N VAL A 16 -7.11 -3.80 -6.70
CA VAL A 16 -7.61 -3.73 -5.33
C VAL A 16 -8.69 -4.78 -5.18
N GLU A 17 -8.48 -5.69 -4.23
CA GLU A 17 -9.41 -6.77 -3.89
C GLU A 17 -9.85 -6.67 -2.43
N PRO A 18 -11.06 -7.15 -2.09
CA PRO A 18 -11.47 -7.24 -0.70
C PRO A 18 -10.69 -8.35 0.01
N HIS A 19 -10.33 -8.10 1.26
CA HIS A 19 -9.68 -9.05 2.15
C HIS A 19 -10.48 -9.18 3.44
N ASP A 20 -10.63 -10.40 3.93
CA ASP A 20 -11.33 -10.70 5.19
C ASP A 20 -10.43 -10.47 6.42
N GLY A 21 -9.12 -10.30 6.22
CA GLY A 21 -8.19 -9.99 7.30
C GLY A 21 -8.30 -8.54 7.79
N ASP A 22 -7.68 -8.27 8.93
CA ASP A 22 -7.66 -6.95 9.59
C ASP A 22 -6.69 -5.95 8.94
N ARG A 23 -5.79 -6.42 8.06
CA ARG A 23 -4.69 -5.62 7.52
C ARG A 23 -4.62 -5.71 6.01
N ALA A 24 -4.12 -4.64 5.40
CA ALA A 24 -3.85 -4.63 3.97
C ALA A 24 -2.63 -5.51 3.64
N VAL A 25 -2.75 -6.30 2.59
CA VAL A 25 -1.72 -7.25 2.17
C VAL A 25 -1.52 -7.23 0.66
N ILE A 26 -0.29 -7.48 0.20
CA ILE A 26 0.04 -7.69 -1.21
C ILE A 26 0.77 -9.02 -1.37
N HIS A 27 0.85 -9.51 -2.61
CA HIS A 27 1.64 -10.69 -2.91
C HIS A 27 3.08 -10.54 -2.38
N ARG A 28 3.53 -11.55 -1.63
CA ARG A 28 4.82 -11.56 -0.95
C ARG A 28 5.99 -11.23 -1.88
N GLU A 29 6.07 -11.86 -3.05
CA GLU A 29 7.16 -11.57 -4.00
C GLU A 29 7.15 -10.11 -4.48
N HIS A 30 5.96 -9.51 -4.61
CA HIS A 30 5.85 -8.10 -4.99
C HIS A 30 6.31 -7.19 -3.85
N HIS A 31 5.97 -7.54 -2.60
CA HIS A 31 6.47 -6.84 -1.41
C HIS A 31 7.98 -6.92 -1.34
N GLU A 32 8.57 -8.11 -1.47
CA GLU A 32 10.02 -8.31 -1.42
C GLU A 32 10.72 -7.53 -2.54
N LEU A 33 10.25 -7.60 -3.80
CA LEU A 33 10.83 -6.85 -4.92
C LEU A 33 10.77 -5.32 -4.75
N VAL A 34 9.69 -4.81 -4.19
CA VAL A 34 9.53 -3.38 -3.91
C VAL A 34 10.44 -2.98 -2.77
N THR A 35 10.49 -3.80 -1.72
CA THR A 35 11.26 -3.50 -0.54
C THR A 35 12.76 -3.60 -0.82
N GLU A 36 13.23 -4.58 -1.59
CA GLU A 36 14.63 -4.70 -2.02
C GLU A 36 15.09 -3.51 -2.88
N GLN A 37 14.20 -2.93 -3.70
CA GLN A 37 14.56 -1.83 -4.59
C GLN A 37 14.42 -0.45 -3.95
N LEU A 38 13.45 -0.26 -3.05
CA LEU A 38 13.02 1.06 -2.59
C LEU A 38 13.15 1.25 -1.06
N TYR A 39 13.41 0.16 -0.33
CA TYR A 39 13.55 0.14 1.12
C TYR A 39 14.83 -0.59 1.52
N GLU A 40 15.24 -0.44 2.77
CA GLU A 40 16.45 -1.06 3.30
C GLU A 40 16.16 -2.39 4.02
N SER A 41 14.89 -2.76 4.21
CA SER A 41 14.52 -3.92 5.02
C SER A 41 13.22 -4.58 4.56
N ALA A 42 13.34 -5.81 4.03
CA ALA A 42 12.26 -6.67 3.53
C ALA A 42 11.13 -7.00 4.54
N ARG A 43 11.25 -6.58 5.80
CA ARG A 43 10.25 -6.82 6.85
C ARG A 43 9.36 -5.61 7.12
N ASP A 44 9.73 -4.42 6.65
CA ASP A 44 8.95 -3.22 6.91
C ASP A 44 7.65 -3.21 6.09
N PRO A 45 6.53 -2.80 6.69
CA PRO A 45 5.28 -2.63 5.96
C PRO A 45 5.43 -1.47 4.97
N LEU A 46 4.94 -1.69 3.74
CA LEU A 46 4.91 -0.66 2.72
C LEU A 46 3.72 0.26 3.00
N VAL A 47 3.97 1.56 3.13
CA VAL A 47 2.85 2.52 3.27
C VAL A 47 2.40 2.96 1.89
N MET A 48 1.16 2.61 1.53
CA MET A 48 0.57 2.94 0.23
C MET A 48 -0.62 3.87 0.43
N LYS A 49 -0.70 4.94 -0.34
CA LYS A 49 -1.88 5.79 -0.39
C LYS A 49 -2.76 5.36 -1.56
N ILE A 50 -3.99 4.97 -1.27
CA ILE A 50 -4.98 4.51 -2.24
C ILE A 50 -6.17 5.48 -2.17
N GLY A 51 -6.41 6.22 -3.25
CA GLY A 51 -7.33 7.35 -3.23
C GLY A 51 -6.88 8.41 -2.21
N SER A 52 -7.60 8.52 -1.09
CA SER A 52 -7.32 9.52 -0.04
C SER A 52 -6.72 8.94 1.24
N THR A 53 -6.58 7.61 1.34
CA THR A 53 -6.22 6.92 2.59
C THR A 53 -4.87 6.26 2.49
N HIS A 54 -4.05 6.37 3.53
CA HIS A 54 -2.80 5.65 3.68
C HIS A 54 -3.04 4.32 4.39
N VAL A 55 -2.56 3.24 3.79
CA VAL A 55 -2.67 1.88 4.31
C VAL A 55 -1.28 1.27 4.46
N ALA A 56 -1.04 0.63 5.60
CA ALA A 56 0.15 -0.16 5.82
C ALA A 56 -0.07 -1.56 5.22
N VAL A 57 0.77 -1.89 4.24
CA VAL A 57 0.62 -3.09 3.42
C VAL A 57 1.73 -4.08 3.72
N HIS A 58 1.35 -5.30 4.07
CA HIS A 58 2.26 -6.39 4.39
C HIS A 58 2.34 -7.42 3.26
N GLY A 59 3.46 -8.15 3.16
CA GLY A 59 3.58 -9.27 2.23
C GLY A 59 2.78 -10.49 2.71
N ALA A 60 1.97 -11.08 1.84
CA ALA A 60 1.24 -12.33 2.07
C ALA A 60 1.24 -13.22 0.82
N ASP A 61 1.24 -14.54 1.03
CA ASP A 61 1.21 -15.54 -0.05
C ASP A 61 -0.21 -15.77 -0.61
N ASN A 62 -1.24 -15.36 0.12
CA ASN A 62 -2.65 -15.61 -0.22
C ASN A 62 -3.26 -14.54 -1.17
N VAL A 63 -2.42 -13.73 -1.82
CA VAL A 63 -2.88 -12.60 -2.65
C VAL A 63 -2.29 -12.75 -4.06
N PRO A 64 -3.08 -12.57 -5.13
CA PRO A 64 -2.54 -12.63 -6.48
C PRO A 64 -1.41 -11.59 -6.73
N GLY A 65 -0.47 -11.96 -7.59
CA GLY A 65 0.60 -11.05 -8.02
C GLY A 65 0.03 -9.77 -8.64
N ARG A 66 0.57 -8.61 -8.24
CA ARG A 66 0.09 -7.25 -8.61
C ARG A 66 -1.30 -6.89 -8.07
N THR A 67 -1.75 -7.56 -7.02
CA THR A 67 -2.96 -7.20 -6.28
C THR A 67 -2.60 -6.76 -4.86
N VAL A 68 -3.30 -5.73 -4.37
CA VAL A 68 -3.43 -5.39 -2.97
C VAL A 68 -4.81 -5.82 -2.47
N ALA A 69 -4.83 -6.67 -1.45
CA ALA A 69 -6.05 -7.05 -0.76
C ALA A 69 -6.23 -6.10 0.44
N LEU A 70 -7.38 -5.43 0.50
CA LEU A 70 -7.70 -4.44 1.53
C LEU A 70 -8.82 -4.96 2.45
N PRO A 71 -8.71 -4.73 3.77
CA PRO A 71 -9.82 -4.98 4.69
C PRO A 71 -11.05 -4.15 4.30
N ALA A 72 -12.24 -4.63 4.63
CA ALA A 72 -13.50 -3.94 4.31
C ALA A 72 -13.52 -2.46 4.75
N ASP A 73 -12.92 -2.16 5.91
CA ASP A 73 -12.79 -0.81 6.45
C ASP A 73 -11.95 0.11 5.54
N ALA A 74 -10.74 -0.32 5.19
CA ALA A 74 -9.87 0.41 4.27
C ALA A 74 -10.47 0.48 2.86
N LEU A 75 -11.08 -0.59 2.37
CA LEU A 75 -11.73 -0.63 1.07
C LEU A 75 -12.81 0.45 0.96
N SER A 76 -13.64 0.60 2.00
CA SER A 76 -14.65 1.66 2.09
C SER A 76 -13.99 3.05 2.13
N ALA A 77 -12.96 3.24 2.95
CA ALA A 77 -12.24 4.51 3.06
C ALA A 77 -11.54 4.94 1.75
N THR A 78 -11.11 3.99 0.92
CA THR A 78 -10.48 4.27 -0.39
C THR A 78 -11.50 4.63 -1.49
N GLY A 79 -12.81 4.52 -1.21
CA GLY A 79 -13.86 4.75 -2.21
C GLY A 79 -13.85 3.70 -3.32
N THR A 80 -13.46 2.47 -2.97
CA THR A 80 -13.44 1.34 -3.91
C THR A 80 -14.79 0.64 -3.89
N ASP A 81 -15.74 1.16 -4.67
CA ASP A 81 -17.04 0.51 -4.91
C ASP A 81 -16.87 -0.61 -5.94
N ASN A 82 -17.30 -1.83 -5.59
CA ASN A 82 -17.33 -3.02 -6.45
C ASN A 82 -15.96 -3.56 -6.96
N PRO A 83 -15.05 -4.04 -6.08
CA PRO A 83 -13.81 -4.72 -6.48
C PRO A 83 -14.05 -6.14 -7.07
N PRO A 84 -13.11 -6.73 -7.84
CA PRO A 84 -11.75 -6.28 -8.14
C PRO A 84 -11.67 -5.16 -9.18
N MET A 85 -10.92 -4.09 -8.90
CA MET A 85 -10.61 -3.07 -9.92
C MET A 85 -9.18 -2.55 -9.85
N LEU A 86 -8.65 -2.13 -11.00
CA LEU A 86 -7.33 -1.52 -11.10
C LEU A 86 -7.39 -0.08 -10.57
N ARG A 87 -6.58 0.23 -9.56
CA ARG A 87 -6.47 1.57 -8.97
C ARG A 87 -5.03 2.06 -9.00
N GLU A 88 -4.91 3.37 -9.06
CA GLU A 88 -3.66 4.07 -8.85
C GLU A 88 -3.33 4.09 -7.36
N VAL A 89 -2.10 3.71 -7.04
CA VAL A 89 -1.58 3.59 -5.69
C VAL A 89 -0.28 4.38 -5.59
N LEU A 90 -0.17 5.19 -4.55
CA LEU A 90 1.00 6.00 -4.26
C LEU A 90 1.79 5.34 -3.15
N LEU A 91 2.86 4.63 -3.51
CA LEU A 91 3.77 4.02 -2.56
C LEU A 91 4.68 5.09 -1.94
N ALA A 92 4.63 5.24 -0.62
CA ALA A 92 5.55 6.11 0.10
C ALA A 92 6.99 5.55 0.01
N LYS A 93 7.98 6.45 -0.11
CA LYS A 93 9.39 6.06 0.01
C LYS A 93 9.70 5.65 1.46
N ALA A 94 10.78 4.89 1.68
CA ALA A 94 11.17 4.38 2.99
C ALA A 94 11.17 5.44 4.11
N ASP A 95 11.78 6.61 3.87
CA ASP A 95 11.79 7.72 4.82
C ASP A 95 10.37 8.20 5.18
N ARG A 96 9.51 8.37 4.17
CA ARG A 96 8.14 8.83 4.35
C ARG A 96 7.25 7.78 5.01
N ALA A 97 7.44 6.52 4.67
CA ALA A 97 6.72 5.40 5.27
C ALA A 97 7.05 5.28 6.76
N ARG A 98 8.34 5.39 7.13
CA ARG A 98 8.76 5.37 8.53
C ARG A 98 8.10 6.49 9.33
N GLN A 99 8.11 7.72 8.82
CA GLN A 99 7.40 8.85 9.45
C GLN A 99 5.91 8.59 9.65
N LEU A 100 5.22 8.01 8.65
CA LEU A 100 3.79 7.71 8.73
C LEU A 100 3.50 6.58 9.73
N LEU A 101 4.38 5.58 9.83
CA LEU A 101 4.26 4.50 10.81
C LEU A 101 4.49 5.02 12.25
N GLU A 102 5.43 5.95 12.43
CA GLU A 102 5.70 6.60 13.72
C GLU A 102 4.56 7.55 14.15
N LEU A 103 3.87 8.18 13.20
CA LEU A 103 2.71 9.03 13.46
C LEU A 103 1.42 8.23 13.78
N GLY A 104 1.40 6.92 13.47
CA GLY A 104 0.22 6.07 13.55
C GLY A 104 -0.77 6.29 12.39
N PRO A 105 -1.68 5.32 12.14
CA PRO A 105 -2.69 5.42 11.06
C PRO A 105 -3.71 6.55 11.25
N ASP A 106 -3.62 7.32 12.34
CA ASP A 106 -4.39 8.54 12.64
C ASP A 106 -3.51 9.82 12.59
N GLY A 107 -2.36 9.76 11.91
CA GLY A 107 -1.51 10.92 11.67
C GLY A 107 -2.14 11.89 10.66
N PRO A 108 -2.11 13.22 10.89
CA PRO A 108 -2.98 14.18 10.22
C PRO A 108 -2.95 14.09 8.69
N ALA A 109 -4.16 14.03 8.12
CA ALA A 109 -4.41 14.40 6.74
C ALA A 109 -3.88 15.82 6.50
N GLY A 110 -2.81 15.93 5.73
CA GLY A 110 -2.34 17.22 5.23
C GLY A 110 -0.83 17.31 5.12
N PHE A 111 -0.33 17.20 3.89
CA PHE A 111 0.61 18.13 3.28
C PHE A 111 0.41 18.06 1.76
#